data_AF-A0A3D1R4N3-F1
#
_entry.id   AF-A0A3D1R4N3-F1
#
_cell.length_a   1.000
_cell.length_b   1.000
_cell.length_c   1.000
_cell.angle_alpha   90.00
_cell.angle_beta   90.00
_cell.angle_gamma   90.00
#
_symmetry.space_group_name_H-M   'P 1'
#
loop_
_entity.id
_entity.type
_entity.pdbx_description
1 polymer ?
#
loop_
_entity_poly.entity_id
_entity_poly.type
_entity_poly.pdbx_seq_one_letter_code
_entity_poly.pdbx_strand_id
1 'polypeptide(L)' 'AIGNPFGLSYTVTAGVVSALHRQLKTSEASFYDFIQTDASINPGNSGGPLLNVDAEVIGINTAIHGGDAKGIGFAIP' A
#
# COMPACT_ATOMS: atom_id res chain seq x y z
N ALA A 1 0.67 7.39 1.51
CA ALA A 1 1.69 6.38 1.87
C ALA A 1 3.03 7.05 2.06
N ILE A 2 3.84 6.58 3.01
CA ILE A 2 5.17 7.12 3.33
C ILE A 2 6.21 6.01 3.29
N GLY A 3 7.40 6.27 2.77
CA GLY A 3 8.51 5.33 2.80
C GLY A 3 9.81 5.83 2.18
N ASN A 4 10.68 4.88 1.81
CA ASN A 4 11.98 5.11 1.17
C ASN A 4 12.07 4.35 -0.17
N PRO A 5 11.25 4.72 -1.17
CA PRO A 5 11.28 4.06 -2.46
C PRO A 5 12.57 4.38 -3.21
N PHE A 6 13.22 3.36 -3.76
CA PHE A 6 14.47 3.47 -4.51
C PHE A 6 15.63 4.15 -3.78
N GLY A 7 15.60 4.21 -2.44
CA GLY A 7 16.64 4.88 -1.64
C GLY A 7 16.54 6.41 -1.60
N LEU A 8 15.47 6.99 -2.16
CA LEU A 8 15.31 8.46 -2.25
C LEU A 8 14.98 9.13 -0.91
N SER A 9 14.71 8.35 0.14
CA SER A 9 14.36 8.74 1.52
C SER A 9 13.19 9.72 1.65
N TYR A 10 12.34 9.54 2.65
CA TYR A 10 11.25 10.49 2.98
C TYR A 10 10.26 10.78 1.83
N THR A 11 9.89 9.78 1.03
CA THR A 11 8.91 9.97 -0.03
C THR A 11 7.49 9.82 0.50
N VAL A 12 6.63 10.75 0.10
CA VAL A 12 5.19 10.71 0.35
C VAL A 12 4.45 10.58 -0.98
N THR A 13 3.47 9.68 -1.03
CA THR A 13 2.52 9.57 -2.14
C THR A 13 1.09 9.69 -1.60
N ALA A 14 0.23 10.35 -2.37
CA ALA A 14 -1.17 10.53 -2.02
C ALA A 14 -2.07 9.80 -3.01
N GLY A 15 -3.27 9.47 -2.56
CA GLY A 15 -4.29 8.75 -3.32
C GLY A 15 -5.56 8.63 -2.49
N VAL A 16 -6.49 7.82 -2.95
CA VAL A 16 -7.76 7.53 -2.28
C VAL A 16 -7.81 6.04 -1.89
N VAL A 17 -8.74 5.71 -0.98
CA VAL A 17 -9.13 4.32 -0.79
C VAL A 17 -9.98 3.90 -1.99
N SER A 18 -9.43 3.02 -2.82
CA SER A 18 -10.10 2.53 -4.03
C SER A 18 -11.06 1.37 -3.73
N ALA A 19 -10.76 0.55 -2.72
CA ALA A 19 -11.62 -0.54 -2.24
C ALA A 19 -11.20 -0.98 -0.82
N LEU A 20 -12.12 -1.61 -0.11
CA LEU A 20 -11.88 -2.23 1.20
C LEU A 20 -12.10 -3.74 1.11
N HIS A 21 -11.66 -4.47 2.15
CA HIS A 21 -11.89 -5.91 2.31
C HIS A 21 -11.39 -6.77 1.13
N ARG A 22 -10.29 -6.36 0.49
CA ARG A 22 -9.74 -7.11 -0.64
C ARG A 22 -9.13 -8.42 -0.18
N GLN A 23 -9.40 -9.47 -0.95
CA GLN A 23 -8.73 -10.76 -0.81
C GLN A 23 -7.61 -10.86 -1.85
N LEU A 24 -6.42 -11.21 -1.39
CA LEU A 24 -5.26 -11.48 -2.25
C LEU A 24 -4.89 -12.95 -2.14
N LYS A 25 -4.79 -13.62 -3.29
CA LYS A 25 -4.41 -15.02 -3.37
C LYS A 25 -2.99 -15.12 -3.92
N THR A 26 -2.12 -15.78 -3.17
CA THR A 26 -0.79 -16.19 -3.61
C THR A 26 -0.78 -17.70 -3.88
N SER A 27 0.32 -18.23 -4.40
CA SER A 27 0.51 -19.67 -4.56
C SER A 27 0.46 -20.44 -3.24
N GLU A 28 0.77 -19.78 -2.12
CA GLU A 28 0.98 -20.41 -0.81
C GLU A 28 -0.17 -20.10 0.17
N ALA A 29 -0.79 -18.93 0.06
CA ALA A 29 -1.80 -18.48 1.01
C ALA A 29 -2.85 -17.53 0.38
N SER A 30 -4.02 -17.49 1.00
CA SER A 30 -5.01 -16.42 0.78
C SER A 30 -4.96 -15.48 1.96
N PHE A 31 -4.72 -14.21 1.66
CA PHE A 31 -4.75 -13.14 2.65
C PHE A 31 -6.05 -12.34 2.46
N TYR A 32 -6.63 -11.91 3.58
CA TYR A 32 -7.92 -11.24 3.61
C TYR A 32 -7.77 -9.82 4.15
N ASP A 33 -8.80 -9.01 3.87
CA ASP A 33 -9.02 -7.71 4.49
C ASP A 33 -8.02 -6.60 4.12
N PHE A 34 -7.50 -6.59 2.89
CA PHE A 34 -6.64 -5.48 2.45
C PHE A 34 -7.45 -4.23 2.14
N ILE A 35 -6.85 -3.09 2.45
CA ILE A 35 -7.19 -1.79 1.90
C ILE A 35 -6.51 -1.67 0.53
N GLN A 36 -7.26 -1.34 -0.50
CA GLN A 36 -6.72 -0.99 -1.81
C GLN A 36 -6.64 0.53 -1.94
N THR A 37 -5.53 1.03 -2.48
CA THR A 37 -5.34 2.45 -2.78
C THR A 37 -4.65 2.64 -4.14
N ASP A 38 -4.90 3.78 -4.77
CA ASP A 38 -4.19 4.23 -5.96
C ASP A 38 -2.97 5.10 -5.65
N ALA A 39 -2.71 5.39 -4.36
CA ALA A 39 -1.47 6.00 -3.93
C ALA A 39 -0.29 5.16 -4.45
N SER A 40 0.70 5.81 -5.07
CA SER A 40 1.83 5.10 -5.65
C SER A 40 2.62 4.37 -4.56
N ILE A 41 2.53 3.05 -4.54
CA ILE A 41 3.33 2.17 -3.68
C ILE A 41 4.41 1.55 -4.58
N ASN A 42 5.67 1.61 -4.16
CA ASN A 42 6.81 1.02 -4.85
C ASN A 42 7.67 0.28 -3.81
N PRO A 43 8.57 -0.63 -4.22
CA PRO A 43 9.57 -1.19 -3.29
C PRO A 43 10.27 -0.07 -2.51
N GLY A 44 10.25 -0.19 -1.18
CA GLY A 44 10.72 0.84 -0.23
C GLY A 44 9.61 1.65 0.46
N ASN A 45 8.39 1.66 -0.09
CA ASN A 45 7.18 2.06 0.65
C ASN A 45 6.61 0.90 1.47
N SER A 46 6.84 -0.34 1.04
CA SER A 46 6.42 -1.54 1.77
C SER A 46 6.99 -1.55 3.19
N GLY A 47 6.15 -1.83 4.18
CA GLY A 47 6.44 -1.75 5.61
C GLY A 47 6.21 -0.37 6.22
N GLY A 48 6.09 0.69 5.40
CA GLY A 48 5.75 2.04 5.84
C GLY A 48 4.23 2.26 6.03
N PRO A 49 3.83 3.35 6.70
CA PRO A 49 2.44 3.60 7.02
C PRO A 49 1.64 4.11 5.81
N LEU A 50 0.36 3.74 5.80
CA LEU A 50 -0.71 4.42 5.09
C LEU A 50 -1.47 5.28 6.11
N LEU A 51 -1.54 6.60 5.86
CA LEU A 51 -2.18 7.55 6.76
C LEU A 51 -3.46 8.10 6.13
N ASN A 52 -4.46 8.41 6.95
CA ASN A 52 -5.58 9.27 6.54
C ASN A 52 -5.19 10.75 6.59
N VAL A 53 -6.14 11.63 6.24
CA VAL A 53 -5.91 13.09 6.19
C VAL A 53 -5.68 13.72 7.57
N ASP A 54 -6.07 13.02 8.64
CA ASP A 54 -5.86 13.41 10.03
C ASP A 54 -4.53 12.87 10.60
N ALA A 55 -3.68 12.31 9.73
CA ALA A 55 -2.39 11.71 10.04
C ALA A 55 -2.46 10.46 10.95
N GLU A 56 -3.62 9.81 11.01
CA GLU A 56 -3.79 8.54 11.72
C GLU A 56 -3.37 7.37 10.81
N VAL A 57 -2.70 6.37 11.39
CA VAL A 57 -2.33 5.15 10.67
C VAL A 57 -3.58 4.32 10.44
N ILE A 58 -3.89 4.05 9.17
CA ILE A 58 -5.02 3.21 8.75
C ILE A 58 -4.57 1.90 8.10
N GLY A 59 -3.26 1.68 7.97
CA GLY A 59 -2.69 0.41 7.53
C GLY A 59 -1.20 0.47 7.22
N ILE A 60 -0.63 -0.68 6.87
CA ILE A 60 0.78 -0.89 6.52
C ILE A 60 0.88 -1.30 5.04
N ASN A 61 1.59 -0.50 4.25
CA ASN A 61 1.80 -0.76 2.83
C ASN A 61 2.50 -2.11 2.65
N THR A 62 1.96 -3.01 1.85
CA THR A 62 2.46 -4.40 1.77
C THR A 62 2.84 -4.80 0.36
N ALA A 63 1.92 -4.65 -0.60
CA ALA A 63 2.09 -5.21 -1.93
C ALA A 63 1.58 -4.28 -3.04
N ILE A 64 2.05 -4.55 -4.26
CA ILE A 64 1.56 -3.97 -5.51
C ILE A 64 1.17 -5.08 -6.46
N HIS A 65 0.08 -4.89 -7.20
CA HIS A 65 -0.33 -5.87 -8.19
C HIS A 65 0.61 -5.83 -9.40
N GLY A 66 1.24 -6.96 -9.73
CA GLY A 66 2.01 -7.09 -10.97
C GLY A 66 3.42 -6.47 -10.97
N GLY A 67 3.98 -6.16 -9.80
CA GLY A 67 5.40 -5.76 -9.66
C GLY A 67 5.72 -4.29 -9.96
N ASP A 68 4.81 -3.56 -10.61
CA ASP A 68 4.93 -2.13 -10.89
C ASP A 68 3.78 -1.33 -10.26
N ALA A 69 4.04 -0.07 -9.90
CA ALA A 69 3.01 0.86 -9.42
C ALA A 69 2.06 1.30 -10.55
N LYS A 70 1.07 0.46 -10.88
CA LYS A 70 0.03 0.76 -11.87
C LYS A 70 -1.25 1.33 -11.25
N GLY A 71 -1.12 2.04 -10.12
CA GLY A 71 -2.27 2.58 -9.36
C GLY A 71 -3.09 1.52 -8.62
N ILE A 72 -2.51 0.35 -8.35
CA ILE A 72 -3.13 -0.73 -7.56
C ILE A 72 -2.15 -1.14 -6.45
N GLY A 73 -2.24 -0.44 -5.32
CA GLY A 73 -1.50 -0.72 -4.10
C GLY A 73 -2.38 -1.34 -3.01
N PHE A 74 -1.76 -2.10 -2.12
CA PHE A 74 -2.43 -2.76 -1.00
C PHE A 74 -1.75 -2.47 0.34
N ALA A 75 -2.58 -2.25 1.35
CA ALA A 75 -2.18 -2.13 2.75
C ALA A 75 -2.96 -3.12 3.62
N ILE A 76 -2.30 -3.66 4.65
CA ILE A 76 -2.94 -4.41 5.72
C ILE A 76 -3.45 -3.39 6.75
N PRO A 77 -4.71 -3.45 7.21
CA PRO A 77 -5.23 -2.55 8.25
C PRO A 77 -4.41 -2.54 9.53
#